data_AF-A0A7L2CEF3-F1
#
_entry.id   AF-A0A7L2CEF3-F1
#
_cell.length_a   1.000
_cell.length_b   1.000
_cell.length_c   1.000
_cell.angle_alpha   90.00
_cell.angle_beta   90.00
_cell.angle_gamma   90.00
#
_symmetry.space_group_name_H-M   'P 1'
#
loop_
_entity.id
_entity.type
_entity.pdbx_description
1 polymer ?
#
loop_
_entity_poly.entity_id
_entity_poly.type
_entity_poly.pdbx_seq_one_letter_code
_entity_poly.pdbx_strand_id
1 'polypeptide(L)' 'RCHTGVTQVSHLCPGAVKVTPGHSPQDLALARAHGLPLLSVIADDGTLCPPGGGWLQVRPQ' A
#
# COMPACT_ATOMS: atom_id res chain seq x y z
N ARG A 1 4.00 17.87 5.47
CA ARG A 1 4.99 17.21 4.58
C ARG A 1 4.54 15.77 4.40
N CYS A 2 3.99 15.43 3.23
CA CYS A 2 3.54 14.08 2.94
C CYS A 2 4.78 13.23 2.62
N HIS A 3 5.28 12.50 3.60
CA HIS A 3 6.40 11.58 3.44
C HIS A 3 5.86 10.20 3.07
N THR A 4 5.37 10.04 1.85
CA THR A 4 5.15 8.70 1.25
C THR A 4 4.96 8.90 -0.25
N GLY A 5 5.99 8.60 -1.04
CA GLY A 5 5.87 8.67 -2.49
C GLY A 5 7.20 8.42 -3.19
N VAL A 6 7.56 7.15 -3.35
CA VAL A 6 8.36 6.77 -4.52
C VAL A 6 7.36 6.55 -5.64
N THR A 7 7.50 7.31 -6.72
CA THR A 7 6.67 7.15 -7.91
C THR A 7 7.30 6.08 -8.81
N GLN A 8 6.63 4.94 -9.01
CA GLN A 8 6.99 4.01 -10.08
C GLN A 8 6.30 4.45 -11.37
N VAL A 9 7.04 4.48 -12.48
CA VAL A 9 6.48 4.69 -13.82
C VAL A 9 6.26 3.31 -14.45
N SER A 10 5.01 2.97 -14.76
CA SER A 10 4.67 1.74 -15.47
C SER A 10 4.43 2.07 -16.95
N HIS A 11 4.92 1.22 -17.85
CA HIS A 11 4.65 1.36 -19.29
C HIS A 11 3.16 1.24 -19.63
N LEU A 12 2.37 0.60 -18.76
CA LEU A 12 0.92 0.43 -18.94
C LEU A 12 0.11 1.63 -18.41
N CYS A 13 0.69 2.46 -17.55
CA CYS A 13 0.07 3.66 -16.96
C CYS A 13 1.14 4.74 -16.78
N PRO A 14 1.39 5.57 -17.82
CA PRO A 14 2.36 6.64 -17.77
C PRO A 14 1.87 7.74 -16.82
N GLY A 15 2.59 8.01 -15.73
CA GLY A 15 2.31 9.18 -14.89
C GLY A 15 2.67 9.00 -13.41
N ALA A 16 2.29 7.87 -12.82
CA ALA A 16 2.65 7.43 -11.47
C ALA A 16 1.84 6.18 -11.14
N VAL A 17 2.40 5.26 -10.35
CA VAL A 17 1.61 4.19 -9.72
C VAL A 17 1.86 4.14 -8.21
N LYS A 18 0.87 3.61 -7.50
CA LYS A 18 0.94 3.34 -6.05
C LYS A 18 2.04 2.31 -5.76
N VAL A 19 2.68 2.46 -4.59
CA VAL A 19 3.60 1.48 -4.00
C VAL A 19 2.97 0.89 -2.74
N THR A 20 2.76 -0.42 -2.72
CA THR A 20 2.15 -1.22 -1.64
C THR A 20 3.04 -2.39 -1.21
N PRO A 21 4.08 -2.13 -0.38
CA PRO A 21 5.11 -3.13 -0.09
C PRO A 21 4.61 -4.38 0.62
N GLY A 22 3.52 -4.27 1.40
CA GLY A 22 2.87 -5.40 2.06
C GLY A 22 2.02 -6.29 1.12
N HIS A 23 1.82 -5.90 -0.13
CA HIS A 23 0.85 -6.53 -1.03
C HIS A 23 1.35 -6.79 -2.47
N SER A 24 2.58 -6.37 -2.80
CA SER A 24 3.19 -6.60 -4.12
C SER A 24 4.70 -6.88 -3.99
N PRO A 25 5.22 -7.95 -4.60
CA PRO A 25 6.66 -8.23 -4.60
C PRO A 25 7.50 -7.12 -5.26
N GLN A 26 6.98 -6.48 -6.30
CA GLN A 26 7.65 -5.39 -7.01
C GLN A 26 7.77 -4.15 -6.11
N ASP A 27 6.68 -3.82 -5.41
CA ASP A 27 6.64 -2.71 -4.47
C ASP A 27 7.53 -2.97 -3.25
N LEU A 28 7.64 -4.23 -2.81
CA LEU A 28 8.54 -4.62 -1.73
C LEU A 28 10.01 -4.38 -2.10
N ALA A 29 10.42 -4.75 -3.32
CA ALA A 29 11.78 -4.50 -3.79
C ALA A 29 12.09 -2.99 -3.85
N LEU A 30 11.15 -2.20 -4.39
CA LEU A 30 11.26 -0.75 -4.46
C LEU A 30 11.34 -0.12 -3.06
N ALA A 31 10.48 -0.55 -2.13
CA ALA A 31 10.50 -0.07 -0.75
C ALA A 31 11.83 -0.35 -0.05
N ARG A 32 12.41 -1.54 -0.25
CA ARG A 32 13.73 -1.88 0.31
C ARG A 32 14.82 -0.98 -0.27
N ALA A 33 14.80 -0.72 -1.58
CA ALA A 33 15.78 0.15 -2.23
C ALA A 33 15.73 1.61 -1.74
N HIS A 34 14.57 2.07 -1.25
CA HIS A 34 14.35 3.45 -0.80
C HIS A 34 14.13 3.58 0.72
N GLY A 35 14.31 2.51 1.50
CA GLY A 35 14.13 2.54 2.96
C GLY A 35 12.71 2.87 3.41
N LEU A 36 11.69 2.50 2.64
CA LEU A 36 10.29 2.73 3.00
C LEU A 36 9.82 1.70 4.05
N PRO A 37 8.93 2.10 4.98
CA PRO A 37 8.37 1.17 5.96
C PRO A 37 7.51 0.09 5.30
N LEU A 38 7.56 -1.12 5.84
CA LEU A 38 6.71 -2.22 5.43
C LEU A 38 5.40 -2.18 6.24
N LEU A 39 4.31 -1.81 5.57
CA LEU A 39 2.97 -1.76 6.15
C LEU A 39 2.05 -2.75 5.43
N SER A 40 1.30 -3.54 6.20
CA SER A 40 0.15 -4.31 5.71
C SER A 40 -1.12 -3.77 6.36
N VAL A 41 -2.19 -3.66 5.57
CA VAL A 41 -3.53 -3.26 6.05
C VAL A 41 -4.53 -4.41 5.97
N ILE A 42 -4.12 -5.54 5.39
CA ILE A 42 -4.93 -6.75 5.25
C ILE A 42 -4.22 -7.85 6.04
N ALA A 43 -4.91 -8.44 7.01
CA ALA A 43 -4.43 -9.57 7.79
C ALA A 43 -4.50 -10.88 6.99
N ASP A 44 -3.87 -11.93 7.51
CA ASP A 44 -3.83 -13.24 6.86
C ASP A 44 -5.22 -13.87 6.68
N ASP A 45 -6.20 -13.46 7.50
CA ASP A 45 -7.61 -13.86 7.40
C ASP A 45 -8.42 -13.02 6.39
N GLY A 46 -7.76 -12.09 5.69
CA GLY A 46 -8.39 -11.20 4.71
C GLY A 46 -9.13 -10.00 5.30
N THR A 47 -9.13 -9.82 6.63
CA THR A 47 -9.77 -8.68 7.28
C THR A 47 -8.87 -7.43 7.26
N LEU A 48 -9.47 -6.25 7.38
CA LEU A 48 -8.71 -5.01 7.58
C LEU A 48 -8.13 -4.99 9.00
N CYS A 49 -6.81 -4.79 9.10
CA CYS A 49 -6.12 -4.64 10.38
C CYS A 49 -5.87 -3.15 10.70
N PRO A 50 -5.52 -2.79 11.96
CA PRO A 50 -5.51 -1.40 12.45
C PRO A 50 -4.79 -0.35 11.60
N PRO A 51 -3.66 -0.64 10.91
CA PRO A 51 -3.04 0.33 9.99
C PRO A 51 -3.96 0.79 8.85
N GLY A 52 -4.96 -0.01 8.48
CA GLY A 52 -5.94 0.29 7.45
C GLY A 52 -6.96 1.34 7.86
N GLY A 53 -7.12 1.65 9.16
CA GLY A 53 -8.13 2.58 9.66
C GLY A 53 -9.56 2.03 9.61
N GLY A 54 -10.50 2.72 10.28
CA GLY A 54 -11.89 2.30 10.43
C GLY A 54 -12.81 2.70 9.26
N TRP A 55 -12.46 2.34 8.02
CA TRP A 55 -13.24 2.76 6.84
C TRP A 55 -14.49 1.91 6.56
N LEU A 56 -14.54 0.67 7.08
CA LEU A 56 -15.73 -0.17 6.97
C LEU A 56 -16.77 0.25 8.01
N GLN A 57 -17.52 1.32 7.70
CA GLN A 57 -18.81 1.55 8.34
C GLN A 57 -19.80 0.56 7.73
N VAL A 58 -20.02 -0.58 8.39
CA VAL A 58 -21.13 -1.47 8.04
C VAL A 58 -22.41 -0.65 8.24
N ARG A 59 -23.05 -0.20 7.15
CA ARG A 59 -24.38 0.41 7.26
C ARG A 59 -25.34 -0.69 7.73
N PRO A 60 -26.07 -0.50 8.84
CA PRO A 60 -27.20 -1.37 9.14
C PRO A 60 -28.17 -1.29 7.97
N GLN A 61 -28.59 -2.46 7.50
CA GLN A 61 -29.60 -2.63 6.46
C GLN A 61 -31.01 -2.55 7.05
#